data_AF-A0A1P8K7Q9-F1
#
_entry.id   AF-A0A1P8K7Q9-F1
#
_cell.length_a   1.000
_cell.length_b   1.000
_cell.length_c   1.000
_cell.angle_alpha   90.00
_cell.angle_beta   90.00
_cell.angle_gamma   90.00
#
_symmetry.space_group_name_H-M   'P 1'
#
loop_
_entity.id
_entity.type
_entity.pdbx_description
1 polymer ?
#
loop_
_entity_poly.entity_id
_entity_poly.type
_entity_poly.pdbx_seq_one_letter_code
_entity_poly.pdbx_strand_id
1 'polypeptide(L)'
;MSVLQSLAKQKTDAELNRQLAALSRSIEAICHEHAAQGRFNSGATLKRVLAACKDATEKQRDTAIKEYLWAASQALLASQSWVECLVLDASQSIDSLHIESEKHIKEICEKIGKPDLVARLLLDLESTEVAAKNDIALALRSGFAERSRGLVRSGAGFVLRLLSRIIKGGAA
;
A
#
# COMPACT_ATOMS: atom_id res chain seq x y z
N MET A 1 10.88 15.72 -8.11
CA MET A 1 9.91 14.60 -8.20
C MET A 1 9.80 14.21 -9.66
N SER A 2 9.90 12.92 -10.02
CA SER A 2 9.78 12.49 -11.43
C SER A 2 8.31 12.46 -11.87
N VAL A 3 8.04 12.60 -13.18
CA VAL A 3 6.66 12.57 -13.73
C VAL A 3 5.96 11.26 -13.37
N LEU A 4 6.68 10.14 -13.43
CA LEU A 4 6.15 8.81 -13.06
C LEU A 4 5.82 8.70 -11.57
N GLN A 5 6.67 9.26 -10.69
CA GLN A 5 6.40 9.30 -9.26
C GLN A 5 5.16 10.16 -8.97
N SER A 6 5.06 11.33 -9.60
CA SER A 6 3.90 12.22 -9.43
C SER A 6 2.60 11.55 -9.89
N LEU A 7 2.61 10.88 -11.04
CA LEU A 7 1.42 10.17 -11.55
C LEU A 7 1.02 8.99 -10.65
N ALA A 8 1.97 8.16 -10.21
CA ALA A 8 1.69 7.07 -9.29
C ALA A 8 1.13 7.60 -7.96
N LYS A 9 1.74 8.66 -7.41
CA LYS A 9 1.23 9.32 -6.22
C LYS A 9 -0.20 9.84 -6.41
N GLN A 10 -0.49 10.54 -7.49
CA GLN A 10 -1.84 11.04 -7.76
C GLN A 10 -2.89 9.93 -7.81
N LYS A 11 -2.57 8.79 -8.42
CA LYS A 11 -3.48 7.64 -8.46
C LYS A 11 -3.66 6.99 -7.09
N THR A 12 -2.56 6.80 -6.35
CA THR A 12 -2.59 6.26 -4.99
C THR A 12 -3.37 7.17 -4.03
N ASP A 13 -3.19 8.49 -4.13
CA ASP A 13 -3.91 9.50 -3.32
C ASP A 13 -5.40 9.55 -3.73
N ALA A 14 -5.72 9.43 -5.02
CA ALA A 14 -7.10 9.38 -5.50
C ALA A 14 -7.83 8.13 -4.97
N GLU A 15 -7.16 6.98 -4.94
CA GLU A 15 -7.74 5.76 -4.37
C GLU A 15 -7.82 5.83 -2.85
N LEU A 16 -6.82 6.38 -2.16
CA LEU A 16 -6.86 6.65 -0.71
C LEU A 16 -8.12 7.45 -0.35
N ASN A 17 -8.38 8.55 -1.04
CA ASN A 17 -9.55 9.39 -0.80
C ASN A 17 -10.87 8.63 -1.02
N ARG A 18 -10.91 7.72 -2.01
CA ARG A 18 -12.08 6.85 -2.23
C ARG A 18 -12.24 5.84 -1.10
N GLN A 19 -11.16 5.22 -0.63
CA GLN A 19 -11.17 4.26 0.46
C GLN A 19 -11.62 4.92 1.76
N LEU A 20 -11.10 6.11 2.09
CA LEU A 20 -11.54 6.91 3.25
C LEU A 20 -13.05 7.21 3.18
N ALA A 21 -13.54 7.71 2.04
CA ALA A 21 -14.96 8.00 1.86
C ALA A 21 -15.84 6.74 1.86
N ALA A 22 -15.32 5.58 1.42
CA ALA A 22 -16.04 4.31 1.43
C ALA A 22 -16.05 3.67 2.81
N LEU A 23 -14.99 3.84 3.61
CA LEU A 23 -14.86 3.28 4.94
C LEU A 23 -15.96 3.80 5.87
N SER A 24 -16.15 5.12 5.94
CA SER A 24 -17.20 5.71 6.81
C SER A 24 -18.58 5.21 6.41
N ARG A 25 -18.90 5.18 5.11
CA ARG A 25 -20.18 4.66 4.60
C ARG A 25 -20.37 3.17 4.91
N SER A 26 -19.30 2.37 4.83
CA SER A 26 -19.35 0.94 5.12
C SER A 26 -19.61 0.68 6.60
N ILE A 27 -18.97 1.47 7.48
CA ILE A 27 -19.15 1.37 8.92
C ILE A 27 -20.56 1.78 9.33
N GLU A 28 -21.09 2.88 8.77
CA GLU A 28 -22.49 3.27 8.97
C GLU A 28 -23.45 2.19 8.51
N ALA A 29 -23.23 1.60 7.33
CA ALA A 29 -24.06 0.51 6.82
C ALA A 29 -24.03 -0.72 7.74
N ILE A 30 -22.85 -1.12 8.25
CA ILE A 30 -22.71 -2.20 9.23
C ILE A 30 -23.50 -1.89 10.50
N CYS A 31 -23.39 -0.66 11.01
CA CYS A 31 -24.12 -0.22 12.21
C CYS A 31 -25.63 -0.30 12.00
N HIS A 32 -26.13 0.22 10.88
CA HIS A 32 -27.55 0.18 10.54
C HIS A 32 -28.09 -1.25 10.36
N GLU A 33 -27.35 -2.10 9.64
CA GLU A 33 -27.73 -3.51 9.43
C GLU A 33 -27.84 -4.24 10.77
N HIS A 34 -26.83 -4.09 11.63
CA HIS A 34 -26.82 -4.78 12.93
C HIS A 34 -27.82 -4.18 13.93
N ALA A 35 -28.11 -2.88 13.86
CA ALA A 35 -29.18 -2.26 14.63
C ALA A 35 -30.55 -2.81 14.22
N ALA A 36 -30.82 -2.92 12.92
CA ALA A 36 -32.06 -3.50 12.41
C ALA A 36 -32.25 -4.98 12.82
N GLN A 37 -31.14 -5.71 13.01
CA GLN A 37 -31.14 -7.10 13.49
C GLN A 37 -31.17 -7.23 15.02
N GLY A 38 -31.20 -6.13 15.79
CA GLY A 38 -31.11 -6.15 17.25
C GLY A 38 -29.75 -6.63 17.79
N ARG A 39 -28.70 -6.59 16.96
CA ARG A 39 -27.35 -7.09 17.25
C ARG A 39 -26.30 -5.99 17.36
N PHE A 40 -26.72 -4.73 17.43
CA PHE A 40 -25.80 -3.59 17.46
C PHE A 40 -24.74 -3.72 18.57
N ASN A 41 -25.16 -4.06 19.80
CA ASN A 41 -24.27 -4.20 20.97
C ASN A 41 -23.48 -5.51 21.01
N SER A 42 -23.51 -6.31 19.94
CA SER A 42 -22.84 -7.60 19.88
C SER A 42 -21.36 -7.44 19.49
N GLY A 43 -20.54 -8.41 19.88
CA GLY A 43 -19.16 -8.51 19.39
C GLY A 43 -19.08 -8.72 17.86
N ALA A 44 -20.18 -9.09 17.20
CA ALA A 44 -20.21 -9.25 15.74
C ALA A 44 -20.10 -7.90 15.02
N THR A 45 -20.68 -6.83 15.57
CA THR A 45 -20.56 -5.48 15.01
C THR A 45 -19.10 -5.02 15.03
N LEU A 46 -18.43 -5.13 16.18
CA LEU A 46 -17.02 -4.78 16.34
C LEU A 46 -16.12 -5.58 15.39
N LYS A 47 -16.37 -6.88 15.24
CA LYS A 47 -15.63 -7.72 14.28
C LYS A 47 -15.81 -7.27 12.84
N ARG A 48 -17.03 -6.90 12.43
CA ARG A 48 -17.30 -6.40 11.07
C ARG A 48 -16.68 -5.04 10.83
N VAL A 49 -16.72 -4.13 11.80
CA VAL A 49 -16.06 -2.82 11.72
C VAL A 49 -14.54 -2.99 11.59
N LEU A 50 -13.91 -3.80 12.45
CA LEU A 50 -12.49 -4.09 12.35
C LEU A 50 -12.13 -4.70 10.99
N ALA A 51 -12.95 -5.65 10.48
CA ALA A 51 -12.74 -6.25 9.18
C ALA A 51 -12.80 -5.22 8.04
N ALA A 52 -13.72 -4.25 8.10
CA ALA A 52 -13.81 -3.18 7.11
C ALA A 52 -12.57 -2.27 7.13
N CYS A 53 -12.05 -1.93 8.33
CA CYS A 53 -10.82 -1.15 8.46
C CYS A 53 -9.60 -1.90 7.88
N LYS A 54 -9.50 -3.20 8.15
CA LYS A 54 -8.43 -4.06 7.63
C LYS A 54 -8.50 -4.19 6.11
N ASP A 55 -9.69 -4.45 5.56
CA ASP A 55 -9.92 -4.55 4.11
C ASP A 55 -9.57 -3.24 3.39
N ALA A 56 -9.92 -2.08 3.95
CA ALA A 56 -9.52 -0.79 3.38
C ALA A 56 -7.99 -0.61 3.35
N THR A 57 -7.31 -1.03 4.43
CA THR A 57 -5.84 -1.00 4.52
C THR A 57 -5.18 -1.92 3.50
N GLU A 58 -5.68 -3.15 3.36
CA GLU A 58 -5.19 -4.13 2.40
C GLU A 58 -5.41 -3.69 0.94
N LYS A 59 -6.56 -3.11 0.62
CA LYS A 59 -6.83 -2.53 -0.71
C LYS A 59 -5.89 -1.37 -1.05
N GLN A 60 -5.61 -0.52 -0.07
CA GLN A 60 -4.68 0.58 -0.27
C GLN A 60 -3.24 0.07 -0.43
N ARG A 61 -2.84 -0.94 0.34
CA ARG A 61 -1.56 -1.65 0.18
C ARG A 61 -1.42 -2.15 -1.26
N ASP A 62 -2.41 -2.88 -1.76
CA ASP A 62 -2.37 -3.48 -3.09
C ASP A 62 -2.30 -2.40 -4.19
N THR A 63 -3.05 -1.31 -4.01
CA THR A 63 -3.01 -0.16 -4.92
C THR A 63 -1.65 0.51 -4.92
N ALA A 64 -1.08 0.79 -3.75
CA ALA A 64 0.23 1.42 -3.61
C ALA A 64 1.32 0.54 -4.23
N ILE A 65 1.32 -0.77 -3.95
CA ILE A 65 2.22 -1.73 -4.57
C ILE A 65 2.09 -1.64 -6.09
N LYS A 66 0.89 -1.78 -6.63
CA LYS A 66 0.64 -1.79 -8.08
C LYS A 66 1.15 -0.52 -8.77
N GLU A 67 0.76 0.66 -8.29
CA GLU A 67 1.07 1.92 -8.97
C GLU A 67 2.54 2.32 -8.79
N TYR A 68 3.13 2.08 -7.61
CA TYR A 68 4.54 2.41 -7.38
C TYR A 68 5.50 1.39 -8.01
N LEU A 69 5.18 0.09 -8.05
CA LEU A 69 5.95 -0.88 -8.85
C LEU A 69 5.89 -0.53 -10.33
N TRP A 70 4.72 -0.15 -10.83
CA TRP A 70 4.59 0.32 -12.21
C TRP A 70 5.53 1.50 -12.47
N ALA A 71 5.51 2.54 -11.62
CA ALA A 71 6.43 3.68 -11.76
C ALA A 71 7.90 3.24 -11.72
N ALA A 72 8.27 2.36 -10.80
CA ALA A 72 9.64 1.85 -10.68
C ALA A 72 10.07 0.98 -11.86
N SER A 73 9.15 0.25 -12.49
CA SER A 73 9.40 -0.55 -13.69
C SER A 73 9.56 0.32 -14.96
N GLN A 74 8.96 1.50 -15.00
CA GLN A 74 9.03 2.41 -16.15
C GLN A 74 10.17 3.44 -16.05
N ALA A 75 10.65 3.75 -14.85
CA ALA A 75 11.68 4.76 -14.64
C ALA A 75 13.06 4.31 -15.17
N LEU A 76 13.51 4.86 -16.32
CA LEU A 76 14.80 4.55 -16.96
C LEU A 76 16.00 4.68 -16.01
N LEU A 77 15.98 5.69 -15.13
CA LEU A 77 17.03 5.99 -14.14
C LEU A 77 16.46 5.94 -12.71
N ALA A 78 15.87 4.82 -12.32
CA ALA A 78 15.51 4.60 -10.92
C ALA A 78 16.77 4.41 -10.06
N SER A 79 16.86 5.12 -8.94
CA SER A 79 17.88 4.93 -7.91
C SER A 79 17.27 4.28 -6.66
N GLN A 80 18.11 3.70 -5.80
CA GLN A 80 17.67 3.20 -4.49
C GLN A 80 16.98 4.30 -3.68
N SER A 81 17.56 5.51 -3.64
CA SER A 81 16.99 6.66 -2.93
C SER A 81 15.59 7.01 -3.43
N TRP A 82 15.36 6.91 -4.74
CA TRP A 82 14.06 7.18 -5.34
C TRP A 82 13.03 6.10 -4.96
N VAL A 83 13.42 4.82 -4.88
CA VAL A 83 12.55 3.74 -4.39
C VAL A 83 12.19 3.93 -2.92
N GLU A 84 13.13 4.34 -2.07
CA GLU A 84 12.84 4.63 -0.66
C GLU A 84 11.86 5.81 -0.51
N CYS A 85 11.90 6.81 -1.40
CA CYS A 85 10.86 7.85 -1.44
C CYS A 85 9.48 7.25 -1.75
N LEU A 86 9.36 6.30 -2.67
CA LEU A 86 8.08 5.64 -2.97
C LEU A 86 7.57 4.83 -1.77
N VAL A 87 8.46 4.14 -1.06
CA VAL A 87 8.12 3.39 0.15
C VAL A 87 7.58 4.34 1.23
N LEU A 88 8.21 5.49 1.40
CA LEU A 88 7.78 6.52 2.35
C LEU A 88 6.42 7.11 1.96
N ASP A 89 6.25 7.51 0.69
CA ASP A 89 4.99 8.03 0.16
C ASP A 89 3.84 7.01 0.34
N ALA A 90 4.11 5.73 0.08
CA ALA A 90 3.15 4.66 0.28
C ALA A 90 2.80 4.44 1.76
N SER A 91 3.81 4.45 2.64
CA SER A 91 3.60 4.28 4.08
C SER A 91 2.72 5.37 4.67
N GLN A 92 2.90 6.63 4.26
CA GLN A 92 2.05 7.75 4.67
C GLN A 92 0.58 7.58 4.26
N SER A 93 0.33 6.95 3.11
CA SER A 93 -1.03 6.64 2.68
C SER A 93 -1.70 5.58 3.57
N ILE A 94 -0.92 4.63 4.09
CA ILE A 94 -1.38 3.63 5.06
C ILE A 94 -1.63 4.28 6.43
N ASP A 95 -0.76 5.19 6.88
CA ASP A 95 -0.93 5.95 8.14
C ASP A 95 -2.28 6.68 8.17
N SER A 96 -2.63 7.31 7.03
CA SER A 96 -3.88 8.06 6.90
C SER A 96 -5.12 7.18 7.11
N LEU A 97 -5.11 5.95 6.58
CA LEU A 97 -6.19 4.98 6.80
C LEU A 97 -6.21 4.43 8.21
N HIS A 98 -5.03 4.20 8.81
CA HIS A 98 -4.94 3.74 10.19
C HIS A 98 -5.58 4.74 11.15
N ILE A 99 -5.24 6.03 11.03
CA ILE A 99 -5.77 7.10 11.88
C ILE A 99 -7.30 7.18 11.78
N GLU A 100 -7.88 7.15 10.57
CA GLU A 100 -9.33 7.20 10.43
C GLU A 100 -10.01 5.91 10.93
N SER A 101 -9.36 4.76 10.72
CA SER A 101 -9.84 3.47 11.23
C SER A 101 -9.83 3.43 12.76
N GLU A 102 -8.80 3.96 13.40
CA GLU A 102 -8.68 4.07 14.86
C GLU A 102 -9.82 4.91 15.44
N LYS A 103 -10.10 6.06 14.82
CA LYS A 103 -11.20 6.94 15.20
C LYS A 103 -12.53 6.20 15.15
N HIS A 104 -12.83 5.51 14.05
CA HIS A 104 -14.07 4.73 13.94
C HIS A 104 -14.16 3.58 14.96
N ILE A 105 -13.06 2.87 15.23
CA ILE A 105 -13.05 1.80 16.25
C ILE A 105 -13.38 2.37 17.63
N LYS A 106 -12.76 3.50 18.01
CA LYS A 106 -13.03 4.18 19.29
C LYS A 106 -14.50 4.58 19.41
N GLU A 107 -15.02 5.29 18.40
CA GLU A 107 -16.42 5.74 18.38
C GLU A 107 -17.41 4.58 18.48
N ILE A 108 -17.17 3.46 17.79
CA ILE A 108 -18.08 2.31 17.84
C ILE A 108 -17.99 1.57 19.18
N CYS A 109 -16.80 1.41 19.74
CA CYS A 109 -16.63 0.82 21.07
C CYS A 109 -17.39 1.62 22.14
N GLU A 110 -17.33 2.96 22.07
CA GLU A 110 -18.11 3.84 22.94
C GLU A 110 -19.62 3.66 22.75
N LYS A 111 -20.10 3.69 21.49
CA LYS A 111 -21.53 3.51 21.18
C LYS A 111 -22.10 2.16 21.62
N ILE A 112 -21.30 1.10 21.55
CA ILE A 112 -21.69 -0.27 21.96
C ILE A 112 -21.56 -0.46 23.48
N GLY A 113 -20.92 0.46 24.20
CA GLY A 113 -20.67 0.36 25.64
C GLY A 113 -19.57 -0.65 26.00
N LYS A 114 -18.57 -0.82 25.13
CA LYS A 114 -17.41 -1.72 25.34
C LYS A 114 -16.07 -1.01 25.09
N PRO A 115 -15.76 0.07 25.84
CA PRO A 115 -14.52 0.83 25.67
C PRO A 115 -13.27 0.00 26.04
N ASP A 116 -13.42 -1.02 26.88
CA ASP A 116 -12.36 -1.95 27.28
C ASP A 116 -11.77 -2.74 26.09
N LEU A 117 -12.55 -2.92 25.02
CA LEU A 117 -12.12 -3.65 23.83
C LEU A 117 -11.29 -2.80 22.85
N VAL A 118 -11.22 -1.47 23.03
CA VAL A 118 -10.51 -0.55 22.13
C VAL A 118 -9.05 -0.97 21.97
N ALA A 119 -8.32 -1.13 23.07
CA ALA A 119 -6.88 -1.44 23.04
C ALA A 119 -6.58 -2.72 22.23
N ARG A 120 -7.43 -3.75 22.39
CA ARG A 120 -7.29 -5.01 21.66
C ARG A 120 -7.54 -4.83 20.16
N LEU A 121 -8.61 -4.13 19.79
CA LEU A 121 -8.95 -3.92 18.37
C LEU A 121 -7.92 -3.03 17.66
N LEU A 122 -7.35 -2.05 18.37
CA LEU A 122 -6.28 -1.21 17.83
C LEU A 122 -4.99 -2.00 17.63
N LEU A 123 -4.62 -2.89 18.55
CA LEU A 123 -3.47 -3.79 18.36
C LEU A 123 -3.64 -4.68 17.11
N ASP A 124 -4.85 -5.21 16.91
CA ASP A 124 -5.16 -6.02 15.72
C ASP A 124 -5.09 -5.20 14.41
N LEU A 125 -5.43 -3.91 14.48
CA LEU A 125 -5.33 -2.98 13.35
C LEU A 125 -3.86 -2.58 13.08
N GLU A 126 -3.09 -2.25 14.11
CA GLU A 126 -1.67 -1.92 14.05
C GLU A 126 -0.86 -3.07 13.44
N SER A 127 -1.16 -4.31 13.83
CA SER A 127 -0.52 -5.48 13.22
C SER A 127 -0.78 -5.57 11.70
N THR A 128 -1.96 -5.13 11.24
CA THR A 128 -2.32 -5.13 9.82
C THR A 128 -1.60 -3.99 9.08
N GLU A 129 -1.51 -2.82 9.70
CA GLU A 129 -0.78 -1.66 9.19
C GLU A 129 0.72 -1.96 9.01
N VAL A 130 1.36 -2.54 10.04
CA VAL A 130 2.77 -2.93 10.00
C VAL A 130 3.01 -3.97 8.92
N ALA A 131 2.15 -4.98 8.80
CA ALA A 131 2.24 -5.97 7.73
C ALA A 131 2.12 -5.31 6.35
N ALA A 132 1.15 -4.42 6.15
CA ALA A 132 0.96 -3.71 4.89
C ALA A 132 2.18 -2.86 4.50
N LYS A 133 2.75 -2.11 5.44
CA LYS A 133 3.98 -1.32 5.20
C LYS A 133 5.17 -2.20 4.84
N ASN A 134 5.34 -3.32 5.53
CA ASN A 134 6.42 -4.28 5.24
C ASN A 134 6.26 -4.91 3.86
N ASP A 135 5.04 -5.31 3.49
CA ASP A 135 4.72 -5.85 2.18
C ASP A 135 5.04 -4.84 1.06
N ILE A 136 4.63 -3.58 1.24
CA ILE A 136 4.95 -2.49 0.30
C ILE A 136 6.47 -2.35 0.15
N ALA A 137 7.18 -2.22 1.27
CA ALA A 137 8.62 -2.03 1.27
C ALA A 137 9.33 -3.20 0.59
N LEU A 138 8.93 -4.44 0.91
CA LEU A 138 9.47 -5.65 0.30
C LEU A 138 9.20 -5.70 -1.20
N ALA A 139 7.96 -5.44 -1.62
CA ALA A 139 7.57 -5.48 -3.03
C ALA A 139 8.32 -4.45 -3.88
N LEU A 140 8.43 -3.20 -3.40
CA LEU A 140 9.12 -2.15 -4.12
C LEU A 140 10.64 -2.37 -4.18
N ARG A 141 11.26 -2.77 -3.07
CA ARG A 141 12.71 -3.06 -3.02
C ARG A 141 13.08 -4.28 -3.84
N SER A 142 12.30 -5.36 -3.77
CA SER A 142 12.53 -6.58 -4.57
C SER A 142 12.35 -6.32 -6.06
N GLY A 143 11.27 -5.64 -6.46
CA GLY A 143 11.05 -5.25 -7.86
C GLY A 143 12.18 -4.37 -8.42
N PHE A 144 12.71 -3.45 -7.62
CA PHE A 144 13.87 -2.66 -8.01
C PHE A 144 15.16 -3.49 -8.15
N ALA A 145 15.42 -4.41 -7.22
CA ALA A 145 16.59 -5.28 -7.26
C ALA A 145 16.56 -6.21 -8.49
N GLU A 146 15.40 -6.78 -8.82
CA GLU A 146 15.21 -7.62 -10.01
C GLU A 146 15.45 -6.84 -11.30
N ARG A 147 14.87 -5.64 -11.42
CA ARG A 147 15.13 -4.74 -12.55
C ARG A 147 16.61 -4.44 -12.70
N SER A 148 17.27 -4.07 -11.61
CA SER A 148 18.69 -3.69 -11.61
C SER A 148 19.58 -4.84 -12.09
N ARG A 149 19.30 -6.07 -11.64
CA ARG A 149 20.01 -7.27 -12.14
C ARG A 149 19.71 -7.55 -13.62
N GLY A 150 18.47 -7.36 -14.07
CA GLY A 150 18.09 -7.52 -15.48
C GLY A 150 18.79 -6.51 -16.40
N LEU A 151 18.88 -5.25 -15.97
CA LEU A 151 19.61 -4.20 -16.69
C LEU A 151 21.11 -4.49 -16.77
N VAL A 152 21.74 -4.95 -15.69
CA VAL A 152 23.16 -5.35 -15.70
C VAL A 152 23.41 -6.51 -16.68
N ARG A 153 22.53 -7.51 -16.71
CA ARG A 153 22.64 -8.64 -17.68
C ARG A 153 22.47 -8.19 -19.12
N SER A 154 21.52 -7.29 -19.41
CA SER A 154 21.29 -6.76 -20.76
C SER A 154 22.42 -5.83 -21.22
N GLY A 155 22.90 -4.96 -20.32
CA GLY A 155 24.04 -4.07 -20.58
C GLY A 155 25.34 -4.83 -20.83
N ALA A 156 25.63 -5.89 -20.06
CA ALA A 156 26.76 -6.77 -20.32
C ALA A 156 26.68 -7.41 -21.71
N GLY A 157 25.50 -7.87 -22.14
CA GLY A 157 25.28 -8.40 -23.49
C GLY A 157 25.44 -7.35 -24.60
N PHE A 158 25.02 -6.11 -24.36
CA PHE A 158 25.19 -5.01 -25.32
C PHE A 158 26.65 -4.58 -25.45
N VAL A 159 27.38 -4.44 -24.33
CA VAL A 159 28.81 -4.12 -24.32
C VAL A 159 29.64 -5.23 -24.95
N LEU A 160 29.34 -6.50 -24.68
CA LEU A 160 29.97 -7.64 -25.36
C LEU A 160 29.69 -7.66 -26.87
N ARG A 161 28.47 -7.32 -27.31
CA ARG A 161 28.15 -7.18 -28.75
C ARG A 161 28.92 -6.02 -29.39
N LEU A 162 29.02 -4.88 -28.72
CA LEU A 162 29.77 -3.73 -29.22
C LEU A 162 31.27 -4.06 -29.36
N LEU A 163 31.86 -4.67 -28.33
CA LEU A 163 33.26 -5.09 -28.34
C LEU A 163 33.52 -6.17 -29.41
N SER A 164 32.60 -7.12 -29.60
CA SER A 164 32.75 -8.15 -30.65
C SER A 164 32.68 -7.59 -32.07
N ARG A 165 31.95 -6.49 -32.30
CA ARG A 165 31.91 -5.79 -33.60
C ARG A 165 33.17 -4.99 -33.87
N ILE A 166 33.74 -4.37 -32.84
CA ILE A 166 35.00 -3.62 -32.96
C ILE A 166 36.17 -4.59 -33.24
N ILE A 167 36.22 -5.73 -32.56
CA ILE A 167 37.30 -6.73 -32.74
C ILE A 167 37.19 -7.45 -34.10
N LYS A 168 35.99 -7.69 -34.62
CA LYS A 168 35.82 -8.30 -35.96
C LYS A 168 36.00 -7.34 -37.14
N GLY A 169 36.03 -6.03 -36.91
CA GLY A 169 36.23 -5.01 -37.96
C GLY A 169 37.69 -4.68 -38.26
N GLY A 170 38.65 -5.25 -37.54
CA GLY A 170 40.10 -4.96 -37.68
C GLY A 170 40.91 -6.01 -38.45
N ALA A 171 40.26 -6.96 -39.12
CA ALA A 171 40.92 -7.94 -39.99
C ALA A 171 40.44 -7.74 -41.43
N ALA A 172 40.92 -6.66 -42.05
CA ALA A 172 40.88 -6.43 -43.49
C ALA A 172 42.24 -5.86 -43.90
#